data_AF-A0A5D0MST8-F1
#
_entry.id   AF-A0A5D0MST8-F1
#
_cell.length_a   1.000
_cell.length_b   1.000
_cell.length_c   1.000
_cell.angle_alpha   90.00
_cell.angle_beta   90.00
_cell.angle_gamma   90.00
#
_symmetry.space_group_name_H-M   'P 1'
#
loop_
_entity.id
_entity.type
_entity.pdbx_description
1 polymer ?
#
loop_
_entity_poly.entity_id
_entity_poly.type
_entity_poly.pdbx_seq_one_letter_code
_entity_poly.pdbx_strand_id
1 'polypeptide(L)'
;MRDDRAAHRRHRRAVAGLRHGDREEPLIAPARRTGARPPRHFTVHLGFEAADTTSARELAVAYAEALGLLRPELALGAAALSPADAWHRAERLFCGAVGPDGERCADVAGHPGFHHAPGPGGLGWGDGD
;
A
#
# COMPACT_ATOMS: atom_id res chain seq x y z
N MET A 1 -8.68 -3.10 -42.92
CA MET A 1 -10.12 -3.05 -42.58
C MET A 1 -10.22 -2.76 -41.08
N ARG A 2 -10.42 -1.50 -40.69
CA ARG A 2 -10.56 -1.02 -39.30
C ARG A 2 -11.87 -0.24 -39.19
N ASP A 3 -12.52 -0.40 -38.04
CA ASP A 3 -13.95 -0.25 -37.76
C ASP A 3 -14.42 1.23 -37.61
N ASP A 4 -15.24 1.74 -38.53
CA ASP A 4 -15.77 3.12 -38.57
C ASP A 4 -16.97 3.37 -37.62
N ARG A 5 -17.37 2.39 -36.80
CA ARG A 5 -18.58 2.48 -35.97
C ARG A 5 -18.43 3.31 -34.68
N ALA A 6 -17.21 3.61 -34.25
CA ALA A 6 -16.95 4.37 -33.03
C ALA A 6 -17.14 5.90 -33.20
N ALA A 7 -16.94 6.43 -34.40
CA ALA A 7 -17.01 7.86 -34.68
C ALA A 7 -18.47 8.38 -34.69
N HIS A 8 -19.41 7.59 -35.21
CA HIS A 8 -20.82 7.99 -35.33
C HIS A 8 -21.56 8.12 -33.98
N ARG A 9 -21.15 7.40 -32.92
CA ARG A 9 -21.78 7.54 -31.59
C ARG A 9 -21.39 8.84 -30.90
N ARG A 10 -20.20 9.38 -31.16
CA ARG A 10 -19.74 10.65 -30.56
C ARG A 10 -20.47 11.85 -31.16
N HIS A 11 -20.81 11.78 -32.46
CA HIS A 11 -21.49 12.87 -33.13
C HIS A 11 -22.96 13.05 -32.69
N ARG A 12 -23.69 11.96 -32.44
CA ARG A 12 -25.11 12.04 -32.00
C ARG A 12 -25.31 12.60 -30.59
N ARG A 13 -24.34 12.46 -29.69
CA ARG A 13 -24.44 13.06 -28.34
C ARG A 13 -24.18 14.56 -28.33
N ALA A 14 -23.39 15.08 -29.27
CA ALA A 14 -23.09 16.51 -29.33
C ALA A 14 -24.30 17.36 -29.79
N VAL A 15 -25.18 16.81 -30.64
CA VAL A 15 -26.31 17.57 -31.21
C VAL A 15 -27.55 17.60 -30.32
N ALA A 16 -27.66 16.68 -29.35
CA ALA A 16 -28.81 16.62 -28.44
C ALA A 16 -28.76 17.67 -27.31
N GLY A 17 -27.64 18.37 -27.12
CA GLY A 17 -27.44 19.35 -26.05
C GLY A 17 -27.89 20.77 -26.36
N LEU A 18 -28.44 21.06 -27.55
CA LEU A 18 -28.66 22.45 -28.01
C LEU A 18 -30.12 22.93 -28.00
N ARG A 19 -31.06 22.24 -27.32
CA ARG A 19 -32.48 22.68 -27.28
C ARG A 19 -33.19 22.48 -25.94
N HIS A 20 -32.83 23.27 -24.93
CA HIS A 20 -33.66 23.75 -23.81
C HIS A 20 -32.71 24.51 -22.87
N GLY A 21 -32.85 25.81 -22.61
CA GLY A 21 -34.00 26.38 -21.91
C GLY A 21 -33.61 26.62 -20.44
N ASP A 22 -33.06 27.81 -20.18
CA ASP A 22 -33.10 28.57 -18.93
C ASP A 22 -32.72 27.86 -17.61
N ARG A 23 -31.41 27.67 -17.40
CA ARG A 23 -30.81 27.59 -16.06
C ARG A 23 -29.53 28.41 -16.08
N GLU A 24 -29.39 29.37 -15.17
CA GLU A 24 -28.10 29.97 -14.82
C GLU A 24 -27.17 28.83 -14.39
N GLU A 25 -26.43 28.28 -15.34
CA GLU A 25 -25.35 27.34 -15.08
C GLU A 25 -24.19 28.16 -14.51
N PRO A 26 -23.77 27.91 -13.26
CA PRO A 26 -22.66 28.65 -12.67
C PRO A 26 -21.41 28.42 -13.53
N LEU A 27 -20.88 29.49 -14.13
CA LEU A 27 -19.64 29.49 -14.92
C LEU A 27 -18.39 29.18 -14.08
N ILE A 28 -18.55 29.03 -12.77
CA ILE A 28 -17.51 28.59 -11.84
C ILE A 28 -17.83 27.16 -11.47
N ALA A 29 -17.04 26.22 -12.02
CA ALA A 29 -17.06 24.85 -11.57
C ALA A 29 -16.84 24.84 -10.03
N PRO A 30 -17.67 24.09 -9.27
CA PRO A 30 -17.50 24.02 -7.82
C PRO A 30 -16.07 23.60 -7.53
N ALA A 31 -15.40 24.33 -6.63
CA ALA A 31 -14.02 24.04 -6.24
C ALA A 31 -13.92 22.53 -5.99
N ARG A 32 -13.05 21.84 -6.74
CA ARG A 32 -12.80 20.40 -6.52
C ARG A 32 -12.57 20.28 -5.03
N ARG A 33 -13.47 19.57 -4.33
CA ARG A 33 -13.38 19.35 -2.89
C ARG A 33 -11.91 19.09 -2.60
N THR A 34 -11.31 19.96 -1.80
CA THR A 34 -9.96 19.78 -1.25
C THR A 34 -10.03 18.61 -0.28
N GLY A 35 -10.36 17.42 -0.77
CA GLY A 35 -10.18 16.19 -0.03
C GLY A 35 -8.70 16.13 0.29
N ALA A 36 -8.37 15.95 1.57
CA ALA A 36 -7.01 15.77 2.01
C ALA A 36 -6.34 14.75 1.08
N ARG A 37 -5.23 15.15 0.45
CA ARG A 37 -4.50 14.25 -0.43
C ARG A 37 -4.11 13.02 0.40
N PRO A 38 -4.37 11.79 -0.09
CA PRO A 38 -3.99 10.60 0.67
C PRO A 38 -2.50 10.63 1.00
N PRO A 39 -2.11 10.13 2.18
CA PRO A 39 -0.72 10.11 2.60
C PRO A 39 0.14 9.40 1.55
N ARG A 40 1.27 10.03 1.23
CA ARG A 40 2.26 9.47 0.31
C ARG A 40 3.21 8.61 1.13
N HIS A 41 3.44 7.39 0.67
CA HIS A 41 4.43 6.51 1.26
C HIS A 41 5.73 6.65 0.46
N PHE A 42 6.84 6.73 1.17
CA PHE A 42 8.19 6.78 0.61
C PHE A 42 9.02 5.68 1.26
N THR A 43 9.97 5.11 0.53
CA THR A 43 10.86 4.07 1.01
C THR A 43 12.28 4.60 1.10
N VAL A 44 12.98 4.22 2.17
CA VAL A 44 14.43 4.39 2.30
C VAL A 44 15.07 3.01 2.17
N HIS A 45 16.14 2.91 1.39
CA HIS A 45 16.90 1.68 1.22
C HIS A 45 18.21 1.79 2.02
N LEU A 46 18.44 0.85 2.93
CA LEU A 46 19.61 0.79 3.78
C LEU A 46 20.44 -0.44 3.40
N GLY A 47 21.64 -0.23 2.87
CA GLY A 47 22.59 -1.31 2.59
C GLY A 47 23.38 -1.66 3.85
N PHE A 48 23.62 -2.95 4.06
CA PHE A 48 24.43 -3.47 5.16
C PHE A 48 25.10 -4.77 4.72
N GLU A 49 26.18 -5.14 5.41
CA GLU A 49 26.91 -6.38 5.16
C GLU A 49 26.42 -7.49 6.09
N ALA A 50 26.36 -8.72 5.56
CA ALA A 50 26.05 -9.93 6.30
C ALA A 50 26.83 -11.09 5.69
N ALA A 51 27.14 -12.10 6.51
CA ALA A 51 27.89 -13.27 6.05
C ALA A 51 27.10 -14.13 5.05
N ASP A 52 25.78 -14.21 5.23
CA ASP A 52 24.87 -14.99 4.41
C ASP A 52 23.44 -14.43 4.46
N THR A 53 22.53 -15.04 3.68
CA THR A 53 21.13 -14.60 3.57
C THR A 53 20.33 -14.76 4.86
N THR A 54 20.65 -15.76 5.67
CA THR A 54 19.95 -16.02 6.94
C THR A 54 20.29 -14.92 7.93
N SER A 55 21.59 -14.67 8.11
CA SER A 55 22.12 -13.58 8.92
C SER A 55 21.61 -12.21 8.45
N ALA A 56 21.50 -12.01 7.12
CA ALA A 56 20.94 -10.80 6.56
C ALA A 56 19.48 -10.58 6.96
N ARG A 57 18.66 -11.64 6.95
CA ARG A 57 17.25 -11.58 7.36
C ARG A 57 17.10 -11.25 8.83
N GLU A 58 17.87 -11.90 9.70
CA GLU A 58 17.87 -11.65 11.14
C GLU A 58 18.25 -10.20 11.48
N LEU A 59 19.35 -9.70 10.89
CA LEU A 59 19.77 -8.31 11.06
C LEU A 59 18.72 -7.33 10.53
N ALA A 60 18.11 -7.60 9.38
CA ALA A 60 17.09 -6.74 8.80
C ALA A 60 15.84 -6.62 9.69
N VAL A 61 15.39 -7.72 10.31
CA VAL A 61 14.30 -7.69 11.30
C VAL A 61 14.69 -6.82 12.49
N ALA A 62 15.87 -7.07 13.08
CA ALA A 62 16.35 -6.30 14.23
C ALA A 62 16.47 -4.80 13.91
N TYR A 63 16.97 -4.43 12.73
CA TYR A 63 17.02 -3.03 12.29
C TYR A 63 15.63 -2.42 12.12
N ALA A 64 14.70 -3.15 11.50
CA ALA A 64 13.33 -2.66 11.32
C ALA A 64 12.66 -2.39 12.67
N GLU A 65 12.75 -3.32 13.62
CA GLU A 65 12.21 -3.18 14.98
C GLU A 65 12.83 -2.00 15.72
N ALA A 66 14.17 -1.91 15.74
CA ALA A 66 14.89 -0.82 16.40
C ALA A 66 14.50 0.55 15.81
N LEU A 67 14.41 0.65 14.48
CA LEU A 67 14.02 1.89 13.82
C LEU A 67 12.56 2.26 14.10
N GLY A 68 11.64 1.29 14.13
CA GLY A 68 10.23 1.57 14.46
C GLY A 68 10.01 2.00 15.90
N LEU A 69 10.80 1.47 16.84
CA LEU A 69 10.79 1.95 18.23
C LEU A 69 11.24 3.41 18.32
N LEU A 70 12.24 3.79 17.54
CA LEU A 70 12.78 5.16 17.54
C LEU A 70 11.90 6.13 16.76
N ARG A 71 11.20 5.66 15.71
CA ARG A 71 10.46 6.47 14.74
C ARG A 71 9.06 5.89 14.47
N PRO A 72 8.02 6.37 15.17
CA PRO A 72 6.66 5.83 15.03
C PRO A 72 6.03 6.09 13.64
N GLU A 73 6.63 6.95 12.82
CA GLU A 73 6.17 7.19 11.45
C GLU A 73 6.56 6.05 10.48
N LEU A 74 7.48 5.17 10.87
CA LEU A 74 7.91 4.05 10.05
C LEU A 74 6.91 2.90 10.13
N ALA A 75 6.38 2.52 8.97
CA ALA A 75 5.48 1.38 8.85
C ALA A 75 6.28 0.06 8.88
N LEU A 76 6.49 -0.51 10.07
CA LEU A 76 7.21 -1.77 10.26
C LEU A 76 6.71 -2.89 9.34
N GLY A 77 5.39 -3.04 9.22
CA GLY A 77 4.76 -4.06 8.37
C GLY A 77 5.04 -3.91 6.86
N ALA A 78 5.61 -2.78 6.43
CA ALA A 78 6.07 -2.56 5.06
C ALA A 78 7.57 -2.80 4.88
N ALA A 79 8.31 -3.16 5.93
CA ALA A 79 9.73 -3.44 5.86
C ALA A 79 10.00 -4.69 5.00
N ALA A 80 11.00 -4.57 4.13
CA ALA A 80 11.36 -5.62 3.18
C ALA A 80 12.88 -5.70 3.01
N LEU A 81 13.37 -6.89 2.69
CA LEU A 81 14.77 -7.19 2.42
C LEU A 81 14.95 -7.68 0.99
N SER A 82 15.98 -7.20 0.33
CA SER A 82 16.42 -7.67 -0.98
C SER A 82 17.95 -7.75 -1.02
N PRO A 83 18.54 -8.55 -1.93
CA PRO A 83 19.92 -8.34 -2.34
C PRO A 83 20.13 -6.91 -2.84
N ALA A 84 21.33 -6.36 -2.64
CA ALA A 84 21.62 -4.95 -2.89
C ALA A 84 21.43 -4.54 -4.36
N ASP A 85 21.65 -5.46 -5.29
CA ASP A 85 21.53 -5.28 -6.74
C ASP A 85 20.17 -5.75 -7.31
N ALA A 86 19.27 -6.27 -6.46
CA ALA A 86 18.04 -6.92 -6.89
C ALA A 86 16.81 -6.50 -6.07
N TRP A 87 16.56 -5.18 -5.94
CA TRP A 87 15.41 -4.64 -5.19
C TRP A 87 14.04 -5.13 -5.68
N HIS A 88 13.95 -5.50 -6.95
CA HIS A 88 12.75 -6.12 -7.52
C HIS A 88 12.39 -7.48 -6.88
N ARG A 89 13.32 -8.07 -6.11
CA ARG A 89 13.14 -9.33 -5.35
C ARG A 89 12.93 -9.09 -3.87
N ALA A 90 12.54 -7.88 -3.46
CA ALA A 90 12.31 -7.58 -2.05
C ALA A 90 11.21 -8.46 -1.45
N GLU A 91 11.54 -9.12 -0.34
CA GLU A 91 10.62 -9.95 0.44
C GLU A 91 10.24 -9.23 1.73
N ARG A 92 8.97 -9.35 2.15
CA ARG A 92 8.51 -8.77 3.41
C ARG A 92 9.19 -9.45 4.60
N LEU A 93 9.58 -8.65 5.58
CA LEU A 93 10.18 -9.13 6.82
C LEU A 93 9.13 -9.59 7.84
N PHE A 94 7.96 -8.95 7.84
CA PHE A 94 6.86 -9.24 8.76
C PHE A 94 5.69 -9.88 8.01
N CYS A 95 4.92 -10.68 8.75
CA CYS A 95 3.78 -11.44 8.24
C CYS A 95 2.75 -10.53 7.58
N GLY A 96 2.27 -9.55 8.34
CA GLY A 96 1.32 -8.56 7.84
C GLY A 96 -0.04 -9.12 7.41
N ALA A 97 -0.34 -10.39 7.77
CA ALA A 97 -1.66 -10.98 7.62
C ALA A 97 -2.70 -10.06 8.27
N VAL A 98 -3.80 -9.80 7.57
CA VAL A 98 -4.83 -8.86 8.05
C VAL A 98 -5.78 -9.62 8.97
N GLY A 99 -5.88 -9.13 10.20
CA GLY A 99 -6.80 -9.62 11.21
C GLY A 99 -8.09 -8.80 11.30
N PRO A 100 -8.91 -9.05 12.34
CA PRO A 100 -10.07 -8.23 12.67
C PRO A 100 -9.71 -6.75 12.80
N ASP A 101 -10.68 -5.87 12.57
CA ASP A 101 -10.53 -4.41 12.70
C ASP A 101 -9.42 -3.77 11.84
N GLY A 102 -8.92 -4.51 10.85
CA GLY A 102 -7.84 -4.06 9.97
C GLY A 102 -6.45 -4.14 10.61
N GLU A 103 -6.34 -4.76 11.80
CA GLU A 103 -5.08 -5.05 12.44
C GLU A 103 -4.20 -5.92 11.55
N ARG A 104 -2.88 -5.83 11.72
CA ARG A 104 -1.91 -6.61 10.95
C ARG A 104 -1.02 -7.42 11.86
N CYS A 105 -0.77 -8.66 11.48
CA CYS A 105 0.10 -9.54 12.21
C CYS A 105 1.52 -8.94 12.31
N ALA A 106 2.00 -8.80 13.53
CA ALA A 106 3.28 -8.20 13.84
C ALA A 106 4.45 -9.21 13.86
N ASP A 107 4.16 -10.50 13.77
CA ASP A 107 5.17 -11.56 13.78
C ASP A 107 6.01 -11.58 12.49
N VAL A 108 7.19 -12.21 12.58
CA VAL A 108 8.12 -12.36 11.44
C VAL A 108 7.46 -13.17 10.33
N ALA A 109 7.68 -12.79 9.08
CA ALA A 109 7.13 -13.50 7.92
C ALA A 109 7.57 -14.97 7.90
N GLY A 110 6.59 -15.87 7.82
CA GLY A 110 6.79 -17.33 7.89
C GLY A 110 6.71 -17.92 9.30
N HIS A 111 6.25 -17.14 10.30
CA HIS A 111 6.01 -17.67 11.64
C HIS A 111 4.94 -18.78 11.62
N PRO A 112 5.10 -19.84 12.43
CA PRO A 112 4.06 -20.84 12.62
C PRO A 112 2.96 -20.30 13.54
N GLY A 113 1.83 -21.01 13.57
CA GLY A 113 0.80 -20.79 14.58
C GLY A 113 -0.11 -19.58 14.30
N PHE A 114 -0.78 -19.10 15.35
CA PHE A 114 -1.72 -17.99 15.27
C PHE A 114 -1.03 -16.68 14.90
N HIS A 115 -1.77 -15.81 14.23
CA HIS A 115 -1.37 -14.43 14.00
C HIS A 115 -1.71 -13.57 15.20
N HIS A 116 -0.81 -12.65 15.57
CA HIS A 116 -1.03 -11.75 16.70
C HIS A 116 -0.98 -10.28 16.29
N ALA A 117 -1.89 -9.48 16.85
CA ALA A 117 -1.82 -8.02 16.77
C ALA A 117 -0.56 -7.52 17.52
N PRO A 118 0.01 -6.37 17.13
CA PRO A 118 1.16 -5.81 17.83
C PRO A 118 0.85 -5.50 19.31
N GLY A 119 1.83 -5.73 20.18
CA GLY A 119 1.79 -5.35 21.59
C GLY A 119 1.48 -6.51 22.56
N PRO A 120 1.73 -6.33 23.87
CA PRO A 120 1.48 -7.36 24.87
C PRO A 120 -0.01 -7.73 24.93
N GLY A 121 -0.33 -9.02 24.78
CA GLY A 121 -1.71 -9.50 24.81
C GLY A 121 -2.53 -9.15 23.56
N GLY A 122 -1.87 -8.88 22.42
CA GLY A 122 -2.53 -8.66 21.15
C GLY A 122 -3.50 -9.78 20.78
N LEU A 123 -4.62 -9.40 20.14
CA LEU A 123 -5.63 -10.34 19.68
C LEU A 123 -5.00 -11.39 18.76
N GLY A 124 -5.30 -12.67 19.02
CA GLY A 124 -4.91 -13.79 18.17
C GLY A 124 -5.98 -14.11 17.12
N TRP A 125 -5.57 -14.47 15.90
CA TRP A 125 -6.49 -14.96 14.86
C TRP A 125 -5.84 -15.97 13.92
N GLY A 126 -6.68 -16.60 13.08
CA GLY A 126 -6.28 -17.63 12.12
C GLY A 126 -6.30 -19.03 12.72
N ASP A 127 -6.10 -20.02 11.86
CA ASP A 127 -5.89 -21.42 12.25
C ASP A 127 -4.41 -21.67 12.03
N GLY A 128 -3.63 -21.81 13.10
CA GLY A 128 -2.18 -21.95 13.02
C GLY A 128 -1.76 -23.24 12.32
N ASP A 129 -1.54 -23.19 11.01
CA ASP A 129 -0.99 -24.27 10.17
C ASP A 129 0.53 -24.16 9.99
#